data_AF-A0A7S0QSG3-F1
#
_entry.id   AF-A0A7S0QSG3-F1
#
_cell.length_a   1.000
_cell.length_b   1.000
_cell.length_c   1.000
_cell.angle_alpha   90.00
_cell.angle_beta   90.00
_cell.angle_gamma   90.00
#
_symmetry.space_group_name_H-M   'P 1'
#
loop_
_entity.id
_entity.type
_entity.pdbx_description
1 polymer ?
#
loop_
_entity_poly.entity_id
_entity_poly.type
_entity_poly.pdbx_seq_one_letter_code
_entity_poly.pdbx_strand_id
1 'polypeptide(L)'
;QIAGGNVTPLNCWLARSMLQLFLDHRPWLHAQPALIPHVFYTFCRLVADHTDPKLDKMRRQEAALCCELWRERFADCRVVGRDGIRLLQDVSQVPEFEALWTDMLSDPSQFGGMADLSELLAVRTPPDLLRNRLTPDMEAQLLFIVSHVKMGQQQRHQRWFHGKWLAGADGTIAETLIPDLVRYIC
;
A
#
# COMPACT_ATOMS: atom_id res chain seq x y z
N GLN A 1 -10.45 7.62 -6.80
CA GLN A 1 -9.26 6.80 -6.49
C GLN A 1 -9.41 6.26 -5.08
N ILE A 2 -8.88 5.08 -4.81
CA ILE A 2 -8.86 4.51 -3.46
C ILE A 2 -7.85 5.30 -2.62
N ALA A 3 -8.30 5.89 -1.51
CA ALA A 3 -7.44 6.59 -0.57
C ALA A 3 -7.04 5.66 0.59
N GLY A 4 -5.75 5.65 0.95
CA GLY A 4 -5.28 4.97 2.16
C GLY A 4 -5.75 5.69 3.43
N GLY A 5 -5.88 4.97 4.53
CA GLY A 5 -6.35 5.48 5.82
C GLY A 5 -7.81 5.96 5.81
N ASN A 6 -8.59 5.56 4.80
CA ASN A 6 -9.98 5.99 4.63
C ASN A 6 -10.92 4.78 4.53
N VAL A 7 -11.70 4.53 5.58
CA VAL A 7 -12.66 3.41 5.64
C VAL A 7 -14.11 3.85 5.41
N THR A 8 -14.32 4.99 4.74
CA THR A 8 -15.69 5.42 4.38
C THR A 8 -16.35 4.42 3.42
N PRO A 9 -17.69 4.27 3.47
CA PRO A 9 -18.41 3.30 2.63
C PRO A 9 -18.09 3.42 1.13
N LEU A 10 -17.92 4.64 0.63
CA LEU A 10 -17.58 4.90 -0.78
C LEU A 10 -16.17 4.42 -1.12
N ASN A 11 -15.18 4.65 -0.26
CA ASN A 11 -13.81 4.21 -0.48
C ASN A 11 -13.70 2.69 -0.44
N CYS A 12 -14.34 2.06 0.57
CA CYS A 12 -14.43 0.60 0.69
C CYS A 12 -15.15 -0.04 -0.50
N TRP A 13 -16.23 0.58 -1.00
CA TRP A 13 -16.91 0.13 -2.22
C TRP A 13 -15.96 0.13 -3.41
N LEU A 14 -15.23 1.23 -3.65
CA LEU A 14 -14.31 1.32 -4.78
C LEU A 14 -13.18 0.29 -4.68
N ALA A 15 -12.58 0.14 -3.49
CA ALA A 15 -11.55 -0.86 -3.24
C ALA A 15 -12.06 -2.28 -3.50
N ARG A 16 -13.28 -2.61 -3.05
CA ARG A 16 -13.92 -3.90 -3.30
C ARG A 16 -14.19 -4.13 -4.78
N SER A 17 -14.72 -3.14 -5.49
CA SER A 17 -14.99 -3.25 -6.92
C SER A 17 -13.73 -3.50 -7.73
N MET A 18 -12.64 -2.79 -7.40
CA MET A 18 -11.33 -3.02 -8.04
C MET A 18 -10.77 -4.40 -7.69
N LEU A 19 -10.87 -4.82 -6.43
CA LEU A 19 -10.44 -6.15 -5.99
C LEU A 19 -11.17 -7.26 -6.76
N GLN A 20 -12.50 -7.14 -6.86
CA GLN A 20 -13.33 -8.11 -7.58
C GLN A 20 -12.98 -8.17 -9.06
N LEU A 21 -12.73 -7.02 -9.71
CA LEU A 21 -12.25 -6.97 -11.09
C LEU A 21 -10.97 -7.78 -11.27
N PHE A 22 -9.99 -7.62 -10.38
CA PHE A 22 -8.72 -8.34 -10.46
C PHE A 22 -8.87 -9.84 -10.18
N LEU A 23 -9.73 -10.22 -9.23
CA LEU A 23 -10.01 -11.63 -8.92
C LEU A 23 -10.75 -12.33 -10.07
N ASP A 24 -11.72 -11.67 -10.68
CA ASP A 24 -12.51 -12.22 -11.79
C ASP A 24 -11.70 -12.31 -13.10
N HIS A 25 -10.70 -11.44 -13.25
CA HIS A 25 -9.86 -11.35 -14.45
C HIS A 25 -8.38 -11.62 -14.17
N ARG A 26 -8.07 -12.57 -13.29
CA ARG A 26 -6.68 -12.98 -12.96
C ARG A 26 -5.80 -13.25 -14.17
N PRO A 27 -6.21 -14.04 -15.20
CA PRO A 27 -5.33 -14.29 -16.34
C PRO A 27 -4.95 -13.01 -17.09
N TRP A 28 -5.88 -12.05 -17.16
CA TRP A 28 -5.59 -10.74 -17.73
C TRP A 28 -4.60 -9.95 -16.87
N LEU A 29 -4.78 -9.93 -15.54
CA LEU A 29 -3.83 -9.26 -14.63
C LEU A 29 -2.41 -9.86 -14.74
N HIS A 30 -2.29 -11.19 -14.80
CA HIS A 30 -0.99 -11.87 -14.96
C HIS A 30 -0.32 -11.56 -16.31
N ALA A 31 -1.11 -11.21 -17.33
CA ALA A 31 -0.62 -10.74 -18.62
C ALA A 31 -0.18 -9.26 -18.61
N GLN A 32 -0.35 -8.52 -17.50
CA GLN A 32 0.06 -7.11 -17.36
C GLN A 32 1.19 -6.93 -16.30
N PRO A 33 2.45 -7.28 -16.61
CA PRO A 33 3.59 -7.17 -15.68
C PRO A 33 3.75 -5.79 -15.01
N ALA A 34 3.55 -4.71 -15.79
CA ALA A 34 3.69 -3.34 -15.27
C ALA A 34 2.60 -2.97 -14.24
N LEU A 35 1.45 -3.65 -14.26
CA LEU A 35 0.33 -3.38 -13.36
C LEU A 35 0.46 -4.14 -12.04
N ILE A 36 1.12 -5.30 -12.04
CA ILE A 36 1.25 -6.15 -10.85
C ILE A 36 1.87 -5.42 -9.65
N PRO A 37 3.00 -4.69 -9.77
CA PRO A 37 3.57 -3.93 -8.65
C PRO A 37 2.57 -2.93 -8.06
N HIS A 38 1.78 -2.29 -8.91
CA HIS A 38 0.77 -1.31 -8.51
C HIS A 38 -0.39 -1.94 -7.74
N VAL A 39 -0.88 -3.09 -8.22
CA VAL A 39 -1.97 -3.84 -7.58
C VAL A 39 -1.50 -4.40 -6.24
N PHE A 40 -0.35 -5.08 -6.21
CA PHE A 40 0.26 -5.60 -5.00
C PHE A 40 0.49 -4.49 -3.96
N TYR A 41 1.17 -3.40 -4.34
CA TYR A 41 1.42 -2.28 -3.44
C TYR A 41 0.11 -1.69 -2.90
N THR A 42 -0.90 -1.58 -3.77
CA THR A 42 -2.19 -1.00 -3.39
C THR A 42 -2.90 -1.82 -2.35
N PHE A 43 -3.13 -3.11 -2.61
CA PHE A 43 -3.92 -3.95 -1.73
C PHE A 43 -3.16 -4.39 -0.49
N CYS A 44 -1.85 -4.61 -0.57
CA CYS A 44 -1.04 -4.93 0.60
C CYS A 44 -1.10 -3.78 1.62
N ARG A 45 -1.10 -2.53 1.15
CA ARG A 45 -1.28 -1.35 2.00
C ARG A 45 -2.69 -1.27 2.59
N LEU A 46 -3.74 -1.51 1.80
CA LEU A 46 -5.14 -1.39 2.26
C LEU A 46 -5.51 -2.43 3.32
N VAL A 47 -4.87 -3.60 3.32
CA VAL A 47 -5.06 -4.63 4.36
C VAL A 47 -4.81 -4.09 5.77
N ALA A 48 -3.90 -3.11 5.92
CA ALA A 48 -3.62 -2.45 7.19
C ALA A 48 -4.73 -1.47 7.62
N ASP A 49 -5.57 -0.99 6.70
CA ASP A 49 -6.69 -0.08 6.99
C ASP A 49 -7.97 -0.83 7.36
N HIS A 50 -8.17 -2.02 6.78
CA HIS A 50 -9.41 -2.78 6.91
C HIS A 50 -9.47 -3.67 8.16
N THR A 51 -9.11 -3.13 9.34
CA THR A 51 -9.04 -3.88 10.60
C THR A 51 -10.40 -4.07 11.30
N ASP A 52 -11.43 -3.31 10.92
CA ASP A 52 -12.80 -3.51 11.43
C ASP A 52 -13.28 -4.94 11.08
N PRO A 53 -13.78 -5.73 12.05
CA PRO A 53 -14.32 -7.06 11.79
C PRO A 53 -15.36 -7.13 10.66
N LYS A 54 -16.11 -6.05 10.40
CA LYS A 54 -17.07 -5.97 9.28
C LYS A 54 -16.41 -6.02 7.90
N LEU A 55 -15.14 -5.64 7.82
CA LEU A 55 -14.33 -5.64 6.60
C LEU A 55 -13.45 -6.89 6.49
N ASP A 56 -13.41 -7.77 7.49
CA ASP A 56 -12.48 -8.91 7.53
C ASP A 56 -12.57 -9.80 6.28
N LYS A 57 -13.79 -10.11 5.80
CA LYS A 57 -13.95 -10.85 4.55
C LYS A 57 -13.21 -10.21 3.37
N MET A 58 -13.33 -8.89 3.22
CA MET A 58 -12.66 -8.15 2.16
C MET A 58 -11.15 -8.12 2.41
N ARG A 59 -10.72 -7.85 3.64
CA ARG A 59 -9.31 -7.86 4.06
C ARG A 59 -8.62 -9.18 3.72
N ARG A 60 -9.29 -10.32 3.94
CA ARG A 60 -8.80 -11.66 3.59
C ARG A 60 -8.66 -11.85 2.09
N GLN A 61 -9.61 -11.36 1.30
CA GLN A 61 -9.53 -11.40 -0.17
C GLN A 61 -8.37 -10.54 -0.70
N GLU A 62 -8.13 -9.36 -0.12
CA GLU A 62 -6.99 -8.51 -0.45
C GLU A 62 -5.65 -9.20 -0.12
N ALA A 63 -5.57 -9.82 1.06
CA ALA A 63 -4.40 -10.58 1.50
C ALA A 63 -4.11 -11.77 0.59
N ALA A 64 -5.14 -12.54 0.25
CA ALA A 64 -5.04 -13.68 -0.67
C ALA A 64 -4.52 -13.25 -2.04
N LEU A 65 -5.07 -12.17 -2.63
CA LEU A 65 -4.60 -11.63 -3.91
C LEU A 65 -3.13 -11.22 -3.82
N CYS A 66 -2.72 -10.52 -2.76
CA CYS A 66 -1.33 -10.08 -2.61
C CYS A 66 -0.36 -11.26 -2.48
N CYS A 67 -0.74 -12.29 -1.72
CA CYS A 67 0.08 -13.49 -1.55
C CYS A 67 0.17 -14.31 -2.84
N GLU A 68 -0.93 -14.41 -3.61
CA GLU A 68 -0.96 -15.04 -4.93
C GLU A 68 -0.01 -14.32 -5.90
N LEU A 69 -0.13 -12.99 -6.02
CA LEU A 69 0.76 -12.19 -6.86
C LEU A 69 2.23 -12.32 -6.44
N TRP A 70 2.51 -12.32 -5.13
CA TRP A 70 3.87 -12.49 -4.65
C TRP A 70 4.47 -13.85 -5.01
N ARG A 71 3.70 -14.94 -4.85
CA ARG A 71 4.17 -16.30 -5.11
C ARG A 71 4.27 -16.61 -6.60
N GLU A 72 3.25 -16.24 -7.38
CA GLU A 72 3.16 -16.62 -8.79
C GLU A 72 3.85 -15.62 -9.71
N ARG A 73 3.94 -14.35 -9.31
CA ARG A 73 4.48 -13.24 -10.10
C ARG A 73 5.59 -12.49 -9.36
N PHE A 74 6.41 -13.21 -8.59
CA PHE A 74 7.50 -12.64 -7.79
C PHE A 74 8.43 -11.71 -8.58
N ALA A 75 8.77 -12.08 -9.82
CA ALA A 75 9.63 -11.26 -10.69
C ALA A 75 9.06 -9.86 -10.96
N ASP A 76 7.74 -9.72 -10.96
CA ASP A 76 7.06 -8.43 -11.11
C ASP A 76 6.96 -7.74 -9.73
N CYS A 77 6.55 -8.46 -8.68
CA CYS A 77 6.42 -7.93 -7.32
C CYS A 77 7.74 -7.41 -6.72
N ARG A 78 8.88 -8.05 -7.02
CA ARG A 78 10.20 -7.64 -6.50
C ARG A 78 10.61 -6.23 -6.93
N VAL A 79 10.02 -5.68 -7.98
CA VAL A 79 10.25 -4.30 -8.45
C VAL A 79 9.85 -3.27 -7.38
N VAL A 80 8.91 -3.62 -6.50
CA VAL A 80 8.55 -2.78 -5.35
C VAL A 80 9.76 -2.54 -4.44
N GLY A 81 10.66 -3.51 -4.32
CA GLY A 81 11.88 -3.41 -3.51
C GLY A 81 11.60 -3.23 -2.01
N ARG A 82 12.37 -2.36 -1.36
CA ARG A 82 12.41 -2.22 0.10
C ARG A 82 11.05 -1.92 0.74
N ASP A 83 10.18 -1.13 0.11
CA ASP A 83 8.86 -0.83 0.68
C ASP A 83 7.95 -2.06 0.64
N GLY A 84 8.20 -3.05 -0.23
CA GLY A 84 7.47 -4.30 -0.26
C GLY A 84 7.65 -5.08 1.05
N ILE A 85 8.88 -5.11 1.56
CA ILE A 85 9.17 -5.73 2.88
C ILE A 85 8.44 -4.99 4.00
N ARG A 86 8.48 -3.65 4.00
CA ARG A 86 7.77 -2.84 5.00
C ARG A 86 6.28 -3.15 4.99
N LEU A 87 5.65 -3.12 3.81
CA LEU A 87 4.22 -3.40 3.67
C LEU A 87 3.85 -4.80 4.16
N LEU A 88 4.64 -5.82 3.81
CA LEU A 88 4.43 -7.19 4.28
C LEU A 88 4.60 -7.32 5.80
N GLN A 89 5.57 -6.61 6.38
CA GLN A 89 5.79 -6.57 7.82
C GLN A 89 4.59 -5.96 8.56
N ASP A 90 4.03 -4.86 8.03
CA ASP A 90 2.87 -4.14 8.60
C ASP A 90 1.62 -5.05 8.70
N VAL A 91 1.51 -6.06 7.85
CA VAL A 91 0.35 -6.97 7.77
C VAL A 91 0.69 -8.42 8.15
N SER A 92 1.86 -8.67 8.72
CA SER A 92 2.37 -10.01 9.03
C SER A 92 1.49 -10.82 10.00
N GLN A 93 0.63 -10.16 10.78
CA GLN A 93 -0.33 -10.80 11.70
C GLN A 93 -1.58 -11.34 11.00
N VAL A 94 -1.73 -11.10 9.70
CA VAL A 94 -2.81 -11.69 8.90
C VAL A 94 -2.33 -13.08 8.45
N PRO A 95 -3.04 -14.18 8.76
CA PRO A 95 -2.59 -15.55 8.51
C PRO A 95 -2.02 -15.85 7.12
N GLU A 96 -2.60 -15.29 6.05
CA GLU A 96 -2.08 -15.45 4.68
C GLU A 96 -0.67 -14.85 4.54
N PHE A 97 -0.45 -13.66 5.11
CA PHE A 97 0.84 -12.98 5.12
C PHE A 97 1.81 -13.59 6.13
N GLU A 98 1.34 -14.12 7.26
CA GLU A 98 2.17 -14.84 8.23
C GLU A 98 2.83 -16.07 7.57
N ALA A 99 2.05 -16.85 6.83
CA ALA A 99 2.55 -17.99 6.07
C ALA A 99 3.55 -17.54 5.01
N LEU A 100 3.25 -16.47 4.25
CA LEU A 100 4.16 -15.91 3.27
C LEU A 100 5.48 -15.43 3.90
N TRP A 101 5.40 -14.73 5.03
CA TRP A 101 6.56 -14.21 5.75
C TRP A 101 7.45 -15.33 6.27
N THR A 102 6.84 -16.40 6.78
CA THR A 102 7.55 -17.60 7.22
C THR A 102 8.32 -18.26 6.07
N ASP A 103 7.68 -18.40 4.91
CA ASP A 103 8.31 -18.97 3.71
C ASP A 103 9.49 -18.11 3.21
N MET A 104 9.33 -16.78 3.22
CA MET A 104 10.38 -15.85 2.82
C MET A 104 11.62 -15.91 3.73
N LEU A 105 11.44 -16.23 5.02
CA LEU A 105 12.54 -16.33 5.98
C LEU A 105 13.18 -17.72 6.01
N SER A 106 12.38 -18.78 5.80
CA SER A 106 12.84 -20.16 5.90
C SER A 106 13.48 -20.70 4.62
N ASP A 107 12.92 -20.34 3.46
CA ASP A 107 13.44 -20.70 2.15
C ASP A 107 13.22 -19.55 1.15
N PRO A 108 14.03 -18.47 1.22
CA PRO A 108 13.95 -17.36 0.27
C PRO A 108 14.22 -17.78 -1.18
N SER A 109 14.94 -18.89 -1.39
CA SER A 109 15.38 -19.32 -2.73
C SER A 109 14.22 -19.73 -3.65
N GLN A 110 13.08 -20.14 -3.07
CA GLN A 110 11.86 -20.43 -3.82
C GLN A 110 11.31 -19.19 -4.56
N PHE A 111 11.64 -17.98 -4.10
CA PHE A 111 11.22 -16.72 -4.69
C PHE A 111 12.27 -16.21 -5.67
N GLY A 112 12.28 -16.79 -6.88
CA GLY A 112 13.14 -16.33 -7.98
C GLY A 112 14.65 -16.46 -7.70
N GLY A 113 15.05 -17.41 -6.84
CA GLY A 113 16.46 -17.64 -6.51
C GLY A 113 17.07 -16.61 -5.56
N MET A 114 16.25 -15.81 -4.88
CA MET A 114 16.70 -14.82 -3.89
C MET A 114 17.49 -15.49 -2.76
N ALA A 115 18.67 -14.96 -2.43
CA ALA A 115 19.50 -15.48 -1.34
C ALA A 115 18.91 -15.17 0.04
N ASP A 116 18.48 -13.92 0.24
CA ASP A 116 17.83 -13.46 1.46
C ASP A 116 17.07 -12.13 1.21
N LEU A 117 16.42 -11.60 2.26
CA LEU A 117 15.67 -10.35 2.19
C LEU A 117 16.53 -9.12 1.86
N SER A 118 17.86 -9.18 2.03
CA SER A 118 18.74 -8.04 1.77
C SER A 118 18.73 -7.64 0.30
N GLU A 119 18.49 -8.59 -0.62
CA GLU A 119 18.32 -8.30 -2.05
C GLU A 119 17.15 -7.36 -2.31
N LEU A 120 16.01 -7.60 -1.66
CA LEU A 120 14.83 -6.73 -1.79
C LEU A 120 15.04 -5.39 -1.08
N LEU A 121 15.69 -5.38 0.09
CA LEU A 121 16.03 -4.15 0.82
C LEU A 121 16.98 -3.24 0.04
N ALA A 122 17.88 -3.81 -0.76
CA ALA A 122 18.79 -3.07 -1.63
C ALA A 122 18.08 -2.40 -2.80
N VAL A 123 16.94 -2.93 -3.26
CA VAL A 123 16.16 -2.36 -4.35
C VAL A 123 15.40 -1.11 -3.87
N ARG A 124 15.64 0.02 -4.54
CA ARG A 124 14.89 1.26 -4.30
C ARG A 124 13.49 1.15 -4.86
N THR A 125 12.49 1.47 -4.03
CA THR A 125 11.10 1.59 -4.45
C THR A 125 10.93 2.65 -5.54
N PRO A 126 10.34 2.30 -6.69
CA PRO A 126 9.98 3.25 -7.74
C PRO A 126 9.11 4.42 -7.22
N PRO A 127 9.41 5.69 -7.56
CA PRO A 127 8.68 6.85 -7.04
C PRO A 127 7.20 6.91 -7.46
N ASP A 128 6.85 6.33 -8.60
CA ASP A 128 5.48 6.23 -9.09
C ASP A 128 4.60 5.38 -8.16
N LEU A 129 5.11 4.28 -7.61
CA LEU A 129 4.39 3.49 -6.60
C LEU A 129 4.10 4.29 -5.34
N LEU A 130 5.07 5.10 -4.88
CA LEU A 130 4.92 5.97 -3.71
C LEU A 130 3.88 7.08 -4.00
N ARG A 131 3.94 7.71 -5.17
CA ARG A 131 2.96 8.71 -5.60
C ARG A 131 1.54 8.15 -5.66
N ASN A 132 1.40 6.91 -6.14
CA ASN A 132 0.10 6.24 -6.26
C ASN A 132 -0.63 6.01 -4.93
N ARG A 133 0.04 6.23 -3.78
CA ARG A 133 -0.61 6.21 -2.45
C ARG A 133 -1.31 7.49 -2.09
N LEU A 134 -1.00 8.58 -2.77
CA LEU A 134 -1.66 9.85 -2.57
C LEU A 134 -2.77 10.03 -3.60
N THR A 135 -3.86 10.66 -3.17
CA THR A 135 -4.83 11.19 -4.13
C THR A 135 -4.22 12.43 -4.81
N PRO A 136 -4.65 12.78 -6.04
CA PRO A 136 -4.12 13.95 -6.74
C PRO A 136 -4.24 15.25 -5.94
N ASP A 137 -5.31 15.38 -5.15
CA ASP A 137 -5.54 16.55 -4.30
C ASP A 137 -4.62 16.56 -3.07
N MET A 138 -4.36 15.40 -2.45
CA MET A 138 -3.32 15.29 -1.42
C MET A 138 -1.94 15.68 -1.99
N GLU A 139 -1.59 15.14 -3.16
CA GLU A 139 -0.32 15.42 -3.81
C GLU A 139 -0.16 16.93 -4.11
N ALA A 140 -1.16 17.54 -4.73
CA ALA A 140 -1.15 18.97 -5.05
C ALA A 140 -0.97 19.85 -3.81
N GLN A 141 -1.65 19.53 -2.71
CA GLN A 141 -1.53 20.27 -1.45
C GLN A 141 -0.14 20.09 -0.81
N LEU A 142 0.42 18.88 -0.80
CA LEU A 142 1.76 18.63 -0.29
C LEU A 142 2.82 19.34 -1.12
N LEU A 143 2.74 19.23 -2.45
CA LEU A 143 3.65 19.93 -3.35
C LEU A 143 3.60 21.43 -3.11
N PHE A 144 2.41 22.02 -2.99
CA PHE A 144 2.27 23.44 -2.65
C PHE A 144 2.96 23.80 -1.33
N ILE A 145 2.75 23.01 -0.27
CA ILE A 145 3.37 23.23 1.03
C ILE A 145 4.90 23.18 0.92
N VAL A 146 5.45 22.16 0.26
CA VAL A 146 6.89 21.92 0.21
C VAL A 146 7.61 22.91 -0.71
N SER A 147 6.97 23.36 -1.79
CA SER A 147 7.62 24.20 -2.81
C SER A 147 7.31 25.70 -2.72
N HIS A 148 6.16 26.09 -2.15
CA HIS A 148 5.70 27.49 -2.18
C HIS A 148 5.55 28.13 -0.80
N VAL A 149 5.43 27.34 0.28
CA VAL A 149 5.24 27.90 1.63
C VAL A 149 6.58 28.14 2.30
N LYS A 150 6.80 29.39 2.72
CA LYS A 150 8.03 29.77 3.44
C LYS A 150 8.07 29.14 4.82
N MET A 151 9.28 28.76 5.25
CA MET A 151 9.52 28.35 6.62
C MET A 151 9.06 29.45 7.60
N GLY A 152 8.29 29.05 8.62
CA GLY A 152 7.61 29.92 9.57
C GLY A 152 6.13 30.19 9.24
N GLN A 153 5.67 29.95 8.00
CA GLN A 153 4.29 30.20 7.57
C GLN A 153 3.46 28.92 7.36
N GLN A 154 4.03 27.74 7.63
CA GLN A 154 3.41 26.45 7.34
C GLN A 154 2.26 26.04 8.28
N GLN A 155 2.13 26.65 9.47
CA GLN A 155 1.18 26.17 10.49
C GLN A 155 -0.27 26.10 9.98
N ARG A 156 -0.73 27.14 9.27
CA ARG A 156 -2.11 27.17 8.74
C ARG A 156 -2.33 26.08 7.69
N HIS A 157 -1.37 25.90 6.79
CA HIS A 157 -1.44 24.88 5.74
C HIS A 157 -1.39 23.46 6.31
N GLN A 158 -0.52 23.22 7.30
CA GLN A 158 -0.46 21.94 8.01
C GLN A 158 -1.77 21.64 8.75
N ARG A 159 -2.38 22.62 9.42
CA ARG A 159 -3.68 22.45 10.09
C ARG A 159 -4.79 22.09 9.10
N TRP A 160 -4.81 22.72 7.93
CA TRP A 160 -5.78 22.40 6.88
C TRP A 160 -5.57 21.01 6.30
N PHE A 161 -4.31 20.65 6.00
CA PHE A 161 -3.98 19.32 5.52
C PHE A 161 -4.38 18.25 6.55
N HIS A 162 -4.03 18.47 7.82
CA HIS A 162 -4.40 17.59 8.92
C HIS A 162 -5.92 17.44 9.03
N GLY A 163 -6.66 18.55 9.09
CA GLY A 163 -8.12 18.51 9.22
C GLY A 163 -8.83 17.84 8.05
N LYS A 164 -8.25 17.87 6.85
CA LYS A 164 -8.84 17.27 5.65
C LYS A 164 -8.51 15.79 5.48
N TRP A 165 -7.28 15.38 5.80
CA TRP A 165 -6.76 14.06 5.42
C TRP A 165 -6.39 13.17 6.59
N LEU A 166 -6.04 13.75 7.74
CA LEU A 166 -5.57 13.01 8.90
C LEU A 166 -6.59 12.97 10.03
N ALA A 167 -7.52 13.92 10.10
CA ALA A 167 -8.60 13.92 11.08
C ALA A 167 -9.73 12.99 10.63
N GLY A 168 -9.95 11.90 11.36
CA GLY A 168 -11.09 11.01 11.24
C GLY A 168 -12.38 11.65 11.76
N ALA A 169 -13.52 11.11 11.32
CA ALA A 169 -14.86 11.61 11.66
C ALA A 169 -15.19 11.52 13.17
N ASP A 170 -14.45 10.69 13.91
CA ASP A 170 -14.54 10.44 15.35
C ASP A 170 -13.37 11.04 16.14
N GLY A 171 -12.52 11.86 15.50
CA GLY A 171 -11.31 12.41 16.12
C GLY A 171 -10.13 11.44 16.17
N THR A 172 -10.25 10.24 15.59
CA THR A 172 -9.09 9.36 15.37
C THR A 172 -8.19 9.92 14.28
N ILE A 173 -6.90 9.63 14.35
CA ILE A 173 -5.97 10.03 13.28
C ILE A 173 -5.91 8.89 12.26
N ALA A 174 -5.86 9.22 10.97
CA ALA A 174 -5.53 8.26 9.92
C ALA A 174 -4.03 7.87 10.01
N GLU A 175 -3.66 7.19 11.09
CA GLU A 175 -2.26 6.88 11.45
C GLU A 175 -1.56 6.08 10.36
N THR A 176 -2.29 5.21 9.68
CA THR A 176 -1.77 4.38 8.59
C THR A 176 -1.38 5.22 7.36
N LEU A 177 -1.94 6.43 7.17
CA LEU A 177 -1.59 7.31 6.05
C LEU A 177 -0.25 8.04 6.29
N ILE A 178 0.18 8.20 7.54
CA ILE A 178 1.41 8.93 7.89
C ILE A 178 2.65 8.32 7.23
N PRO A 179 2.89 6.99 7.29
CA PRO A 179 3.98 6.35 6.56
C PRO A 179 3.99 6.69 5.05
N ASP A 180 2.84 6.66 4.38
CA ASP A 180 2.76 6.96 2.94
C ASP A 180 3.15 8.40 2.64
N LEU A 181 2.72 9.36 3.48
CA LEU A 181 3.10 10.77 3.37
C LEU A 181 4.60 10.96 3.56
N VAL A 182 5.20 10.33 4.57
CA VAL A 182 6.65 10.40 4.83
C VAL A 182 7.42 9.82 3.66
N ARG A 183 7.00 8.66 3.13
CA ARG A 183 7.67 8.02 1.99
C ARG A 183 7.54 8.80 0.69
N TYR A 184 6.45 9.54 0.50
CA TYR A 184 6.31 10.43 -0.65
C TYR A 184 7.28 11.63 -0.58
N ILE A 185 7.50 12.17 0.62
CA ILE A 185 8.36 13.35 0.83
C ILE A 185 9.86 12.98 0.81
N CYS A 186 10.24 11.81 1.33
CA CYS A 186 11.62 11.35 1.54
C CYS A 186 12.06 10.24 0.57
#